data_AF-A0A1G9SQX1-F1
#
_entry.id   AF-A0A1G9SQX1-F1
#
_cell.length_a   1.000
_cell.length_b   1.000
_cell.length_c   1.000
_cell.angle_alpha   90.00
_cell.angle_beta   90.00
_cell.angle_gamma   90.00
#
_symmetry.space_group_name_H-M   'P 1'
#
loop_
_entity.id
_entity.type
_entity.pdbx_description
1 polymer ?
#
loop_
_entity_poly.entity_id
_entity_poly.type
_entity_poly.pdbx_seq_one_letter_code
_entity_poly.pdbx_strand_id
1 'polypeptide(L)'
;MTAPRDPRRGEHETFDELAVGWALHALEPEDEELFAAHLPTCPRCRQTVSETADVMGALAGDLPPVDPPDRLRERLRAAVEEAAPLPRPAWQGERTPLVPPAVPDRPAPVHRSEPPATGAHRAPFPVDAVDPRSSWRRVLPNALVAAAVAAILALGTWNVVLSSAREEARAAAAEQAELVDALLTPGQATVAPLTADGATVATVVAREGQVQVVTQGLRPNDQDQTYVVWGTGAGGPAPLGTFDVTSPQPALCTVGSGPSGLDAYTGYAVSLEPGRSAPPEPSDIVASGEVPS
;
A
#
# COMPACT_ATOMS: atom_id res chain seq x y z
N MET A 1 -17.81 -19.99 -10.79
CA MET A 1 -18.94 -19.57 -9.93
C MET A 1 -18.41 -18.58 -8.92
N THR A 2 -18.64 -17.28 -9.16
CA THR A 2 -18.16 -16.19 -8.30
C THR A 2 -19.08 -16.11 -7.08
N ALA A 3 -18.52 -16.26 -5.87
CA ALA A 3 -19.28 -16.09 -4.64
C ALA A 3 -19.85 -14.65 -4.56
N PRO A 4 -21.08 -14.46 -4.06
CA PRO A 4 -21.65 -13.14 -3.90
C PRO A 4 -20.82 -12.36 -2.87
N ARG A 5 -20.33 -11.17 -3.26
CA ARG A 5 -19.62 -10.25 -2.36
C ARG A 5 -20.60 -9.79 -1.27
N ASP A 6 -20.22 -9.99 -0.01
CA ASP A 6 -20.97 -9.49 1.16
C ASP A 6 -20.98 -7.94 1.11
N PRO A 7 -22.16 -7.28 1.07
CA PRO A 7 -22.26 -5.83 1.03
C PRO A 7 -21.55 -5.14 2.21
N ARG A 8 -21.39 -5.83 3.35
CA ARG A 8 -20.65 -5.30 4.51
C ARG A 8 -19.14 -5.17 4.28
N ARG A 9 -18.58 -5.86 3.28
CA ARG A 9 -17.17 -5.69 2.91
C ARG A 9 -16.92 -4.35 2.22
N GLY A 10 -17.86 -3.90 1.38
CA GLY A 10 -17.72 -2.62 0.67
C GLY A 10 -17.83 -1.41 1.61
N GLU A 11 -18.69 -1.50 2.63
CA GLU A 11 -18.79 -0.45 3.66
C GLU A 11 -17.51 -0.35 4.50
N HIS A 12 -16.85 -1.48 4.78
CA HIS A 12 -15.60 -1.48 5.57
C HIS A 12 -14.37 -1.05 4.76
N GLU A 13 -14.36 -1.21 3.43
CA GLU A 13 -13.30 -0.67 2.56
C GLU A 13 -13.19 0.85 2.69
N THR A 14 -14.32 1.58 2.76
CA THR A 14 -14.32 3.03 3.04
C THR A 14 -13.73 3.36 4.41
N PHE A 15 -14.06 2.58 5.45
CA PHE A 15 -13.52 2.81 6.79
C PHE A 15 -12.03 2.48 6.92
N ASP A 16 -11.51 1.56 6.10
CA ASP A 16 -10.07 1.26 6.09
C ASP A 16 -9.26 2.47 5.56
N GLU A 17 -9.76 3.17 4.54
CA GLU A 17 -9.14 4.41 4.03
C GLU A 17 -9.19 5.54 5.08
N LEU A 18 -10.36 5.71 5.72
CA LEU A 18 -10.53 6.69 6.80
C LEU A 18 -9.62 6.40 8.00
N ALA A 19 -9.34 5.14 8.31
CA ALA A 19 -8.44 4.77 9.40
C ALA A 19 -7.00 5.25 9.17
N VAL A 20 -6.51 5.17 7.94
CA VAL A 20 -5.19 5.70 7.58
C VAL A 20 -5.19 7.22 7.67
N GLY A 21 -6.20 7.88 7.08
CA GLY A 21 -6.33 9.33 7.14
C GLY A 21 -6.45 9.87 8.57
N TRP A 22 -7.16 9.16 9.45
CA TRP A 22 -7.28 9.47 10.88
C TRP A 22 -5.92 9.43 11.57
N ALA A 23 -5.14 8.36 11.36
CA ALA A 23 -3.82 8.21 11.96
C ALA A 23 -2.81 9.28 11.49
N LEU A 24 -2.98 9.77 10.26
CA LEU A 24 -2.15 10.83 9.69
C LEU A 24 -2.65 12.25 10.01
N HIS A 25 -3.75 12.39 10.75
CA HIS A 25 -4.45 13.67 10.99
C HIS A 25 -4.75 14.42 9.69
N ALA A 26 -5.22 13.70 8.67
CA ALA A 26 -5.41 14.19 7.30
C ALA A 26 -6.86 14.11 6.80
N LEU A 27 -7.82 13.80 7.68
CA LEU A 27 -9.24 13.75 7.32
C LEU A 27 -9.87 15.15 7.25
N GLU A 28 -10.90 15.28 6.42
CA GLU A 28 -11.83 16.41 6.50
C GLU A 28 -12.70 16.30 7.76
N PRO A 29 -13.18 17.42 8.33
CA PRO A 29 -13.91 17.40 9.61
C PRO A 29 -15.12 16.45 9.62
N GLU A 30 -15.84 16.36 8.50
CA GLU A 30 -17.02 15.51 8.37
C GLU A 30 -16.66 14.01 8.43
N ASP A 31 -15.55 13.63 7.81
CA ASP A 31 -15.02 12.27 7.83
C ASP A 31 -14.41 11.91 9.19
N GLU A 32 -13.79 12.89 9.86
CA GLU A 32 -13.26 12.74 11.21
C GLU A 32 -14.39 12.46 12.21
N GLU A 33 -15.50 13.21 12.16
CA GLU A 33 -16.68 12.97 13.01
C GLU A 33 -17.29 11.58 12.76
N LEU A 34 -17.41 11.18 11.49
CA LEU A 34 -17.94 9.88 11.09
C LEU A 34 -17.03 8.73 11.58
N PHE A 35 -15.71 8.86 11.41
CA PHE A 35 -14.76 7.84 11.82
C PHE A 35 -14.62 7.77 13.34
N ALA A 36 -14.67 8.90 14.05
CA ALA A 36 -14.63 8.97 15.51
C ALA A 36 -15.77 8.17 16.16
N ALA A 37 -16.96 8.17 15.56
CA ALA A 37 -18.08 7.36 16.02
C ALA A 37 -17.86 5.85 15.78
N HIS A 38 -17.15 5.48 14.71
CA HIS A 38 -16.90 4.10 14.31
C HIS A 38 -15.76 3.44 15.11
N LEU A 39 -14.67 4.16 15.34
CA LEU A 39 -13.41 3.66 15.92
C LEU A 39 -13.57 2.86 17.24
N PRO A 40 -14.42 3.26 18.22
CA PRO A 40 -14.62 2.50 19.45
C PRO A 40 -15.30 1.15 19.23
N THR A 41 -15.98 0.95 18.09
CA THR A 41 -16.79 -0.24 17.81
C THR A 41 -16.09 -1.26 16.93
N CYS A 42 -15.07 -0.86 16.16
CA CYS A 42 -14.39 -1.74 15.21
C CYS A 42 -12.94 -2.08 15.60
N PRO A 43 -12.62 -3.33 15.99
CA PRO A 43 -11.27 -3.75 16.30
C PRO A 43 -10.28 -3.63 15.14
N ARG A 44 -10.73 -3.88 13.90
CA ARG A 44 -9.90 -3.82 12.69
C ARG A 44 -9.43 -2.38 12.43
N CYS A 45 -10.35 -1.42 12.43
CA CYS A 45 -9.98 -0.02 12.24
C CYS A 45 -9.06 0.50 13.36
N ARG A 46 -9.27 0.05 14.62
CA ARG A 46 -8.32 0.34 15.71
C ARG A 46 -6.92 -0.18 15.43
N GLN A 47 -6.82 -1.40 14.91
CA GLN A 47 -5.55 -2.00 14.53
C GLN A 47 -4.88 -1.21 13.41
N THR A 48 -5.61 -0.86 12.34
CA THR A 48 -5.08 -0.04 11.24
C THR A 48 -4.57 1.31 11.72
N VAL A 49 -5.30 1.98 12.62
CA VAL A 49 -4.86 3.24 13.23
C VAL A 49 -3.57 3.07 14.02
N SER A 50 -3.46 2.03 14.87
CA SER A 50 -2.23 1.80 15.64
C SER A 50 -1.04 1.46 14.76
N GLU A 51 -1.22 0.59 13.77
CA GLU A 51 -0.14 0.19 12.85
C GLU A 51 0.35 1.39 12.01
N THR A 52 -0.57 2.23 11.54
CA THR A 52 -0.21 3.44 10.79
C THR A 52 0.52 4.44 11.69
N ALA A 53 0.06 4.62 12.94
CA ALA A 53 0.71 5.50 13.92
C ALA A 53 2.12 5.01 14.30
N ASP A 54 2.33 3.70 14.41
CA ASP A 54 3.64 3.11 14.70
C ASP A 54 4.64 3.38 13.56
N VAL A 55 4.21 3.22 12.30
CA VAL A 55 5.03 3.55 11.13
C VAL A 55 5.38 5.03 11.11
N MET A 56 4.40 5.91 11.36
CA MET A 56 4.66 7.36 11.43
C MET A 56 5.61 7.73 12.57
N GLY A 57 5.49 7.06 13.72
CA GLY A 57 6.39 7.24 14.86
C GLY A 57 7.82 6.83 14.53
N ALA A 58 8.01 5.73 13.80
CA ALA A 58 9.32 5.30 13.32
C ALA A 58 9.94 6.33 12.36
N LEU A 59 9.17 6.79 11.37
CA LEU A 59 9.63 7.81 10.41
C LEU A 59 9.99 9.14 11.09
N ALA A 60 9.23 9.55 12.11
CA ALA A 60 9.51 10.76 12.87
C ALA A 60 10.83 10.66 13.65
N GLY A 61 11.24 9.45 14.05
CA GLY A 61 12.50 9.20 14.76
C GLY A 61 13.75 9.38 13.89
N ASP A 62 13.63 9.24 12.57
CA ASP A 62 14.75 9.38 11.63
C ASP A 62 15.07 10.84 11.27
N LEU A 63 14.19 11.77 11.63
CA LEU A 63 14.40 13.20 11.38
C LEU A 63 15.39 13.80 12.40
N PRO A 64 16.28 14.72 11.99
CA PRO A 64 17.16 15.42 12.92
C PRO A 64 16.34 16.16 13.99
N PRO A 65 16.63 15.99 15.28
CA PRO A 65 15.92 16.69 16.34
C PRO A 65 16.18 18.19 16.25
N VAL A 66 15.12 18.99 16.37
CA VAL A 66 15.21 20.45 16.46
C VAL A 66 15.02 20.85 17.91
N ASP A 67 15.98 21.59 18.46
CA ASP A 67 15.89 22.06 19.85
C ASP A 67 14.70 23.02 20.03
N PRO A 68 13.78 22.73 20.96
CA PRO A 68 12.68 23.64 21.23
C PRO A 68 13.19 24.89 21.98
N PRO A 69 12.50 26.03 21.87
CA PRO A 69 12.84 27.23 22.64
C PRO A 69 12.80 26.95 24.14
N ASP A 70 13.80 27.41 24.90
CA ASP A 70 13.92 27.12 26.34
C ASP A 70 12.62 27.38 27.11
N ARG A 71 11.98 28.54 26.85
CA ARG A 71 10.71 28.97 27.45
C ARG A 71 9.54 27.99 27.30
N LEU A 72 9.61 27.06 26.34
CA LEU A 72 8.53 26.11 26.10
C LEU A 72 8.40 25.14 27.28
N ARG A 73 9.52 24.75 27.89
CA ARG A 73 9.54 23.82 29.02
C ARG A 73 8.82 24.41 30.23
N GLU A 74 9.13 25.65 30.60
CA GLU A 74 8.50 26.32 31.73
C GLU A 74 7.01 26.56 31.48
N ARG A 75 6.64 26.97 30.26
CA ARG A 75 5.22 27.15 29.88
C ARG A 75 4.42 25.86 29.98
N LEU A 76 4.98 24.73 29.50
CA LEU A 76 4.32 23.43 29.58
C LEU A 76 4.17 22.97 31.04
N ARG A 77 5.20 23.14 31.87
CA ARG A 77 5.11 22.80 33.31
C ARG A 77 4.03 23.61 34.02
N ALA A 78 4.00 24.92 33.81
CA ALA A 78 2.98 25.79 34.37
C ALA A 78 1.56 25.38 33.91
N ALA A 79 1.39 25.07 32.61
CA ALA A 79 0.11 24.62 32.07
C ALA A 79 -0.36 23.28 32.67
N VAL A 80 0.56 22.35 32.94
CA VAL A 80 0.24 21.07 33.59
C VAL A 80 -0.11 21.26 35.08
N GLU A 81 0.55 22.19 35.77
CA GLU A 81 0.22 22.53 37.17
C GLU A 81 -1.15 23.20 37.30
N GLU A 82 -1.54 24.01 36.31
CA GLU A 82 -2.86 24.65 36.24
C GLU A 82 -3.97 23.67 35.83
N ALA A 83 -3.65 22.67 35.01
CA ALA A 83 -4.61 21.66 34.58
C ALA A 83 -5.06 20.78 35.77
N ALA A 84 -6.35 20.79 36.07
CA ALA A 84 -6.92 19.90 37.06
C ALA A 84 -6.67 18.42 36.66
N PRO A 85 -6.27 17.54 37.60
CA PRO A 85 -6.11 16.13 37.31
C PRO A 85 -7.43 15.54 36.78
N LEU A 86 -7.38 14.97 35.57
CA LEU A 86 -8.51 14.18 35.07
C LEU A 86 -8.72 12.97 36.00
N PRO A 87 -9.99 12.54 36.22
CA PRO A 87 -10.26 11.29 36.90
C PRO A 87 -9.50 10.17 36.20
N ARG A 88 -8.51 9.56 36.87
CA ARG A 88 -7.85 8.36 36.34
C ARG A 88 -8.93 7.28 36.25
N PRO A 89 -9.19 6.69 35.07
CA PRO A 89 -9.96 5.46 35.05
C PRO A 89 -9.21 4.47 35.92
N ALA A 90 -9.89 3.92 36.93
CA ALA A 90 -9.32 2.87 37.75
C ALA A 90 -9.00 1.70 36.81
N TRP A 91 -7.72 1.53 36.45
CA TRP A 91 -7.25 0.31 35.83
C TRP A 91 -7.59 -0.83 36.80
N GLN A 92 -8.68 -1.56 36.54
CA GLN A 92 -9.07 -2.74 37.30
C GLN A 92 -8.10 -3.86 36.93
N GLY A 93 -6.91 -3.82 37.55
CA GLY A 93 -5.91 -4.88 37.56
C GLY A 93 -6.30 -6.09 38.40
N GLU A 94 -7.59 -6.34 38.59
CA GLU A 94 -8.12 -7.56 39.21
C GLU A 94 -9.14 -8.16 38.25
N ARG A 95 -8.75 -9.27 37.62
CA ARG A 95 -9.66 -10.14 36.87
C ARG A 95 -10.71 -10.69 37.84
N THR A 96 -11.81 -9.98 37.99
CA THR A 96 -13.03 -10.57 38.54
C THR A 96 -13.58 -11.52 37.48
N PRO A 97 -13.90 -12.80 37.79
CA PRO A 97 -14.53 -13.68 36.83
C PRO A 97 -15.83 -13.04 36.32
N LEU A 98 -15.95 -12.86 35.00
CA LEU A 98 -17.20 -12.41 34.38
C LEU A 98 -18.28 -13.45 34.68
N VAL A 99 -19.18 -13.12 35.61
CA VAL A 99 -20.53 -13.69 35.60
C VAL A 99 -21.27 -12.97 34.46
N PRO A 100 -21.71 -13.66 33.41
CA PRO A 100 -22.47 -13.00 32.35
C PRO A 100 -23.79 -12.45 32.93
N PRO A 101 -24.17 -11.20 32.64
CA PRO A 101 -25.46 -10.68 33.05
C PRO A 101 -26.57 -11.45 32.33
N ALA A 102 -27.55 -11.91 33.10
CA ALA A 102 -28.79 -12.46 32.56
C ALA A 102 -29.50 -11.37 31.75
N VAL A 103 -29.84 -11.70 30.51
CA VAL A 103 -30.62 -10.86 29.58
C VAL A 103 -32.04 -10.68 30.15
N PRO A 104 -32.51 -9.46 30.46
CA PRO A 104 -33.94 -9.26 30.69
C PRO A 104 -34.69 -9.21 29.36
N ASP A 105 -35.82 -9.90 29.35
CA ASP A 105 -36.78 -9.97 28.23
C ASP A 105 -37.26 -8.58 27.79
N ARG A 106 -37.39 -8.46 26.47
CA ARG A 106 -37.88 -7.31 25.72
C ARG A 106 -39.38 -7.10 25.97
N PRO A 107 -39.86 -5.89 26.33
CA PRO A 107 -41.26 -5.54 26.16
C PRO A 107 -41.54 -5.00 24.75
N ALA A 108 -42.74 -5.34 24.26
CA ALA A 108 -43.34 -5.01 22.97
C ALA A 108 -43.69 -3.50 22.81
N PRO A 109 -43.96 -3.00 21.58
CA PRO A 109 -44.10 -1.57 21.33
C PRO A 109 -45.46 -1.04 21.78
N VAL A 110 -45.47 0.13 22.42
CA VAL A 110 -46.70 0.84 22.80
C VAL A 110 -46.94 2.00 21.84
N HIS A 111 -48.18 2.08 21.38
CA HIS A 111 -48.72 3.02 20.41
C HIS A 111 -48.47 4.49 20.78
N ARG A 112 -48.06 5.30 19.78
CA ARG A 112 -48.02 6.76 19.83
C ARG A 112 -49.45 7.29 19.60
N SER A 113 -50.01 7.95 20.59
CA SER A 113 -51.27 8.69 20.46
C SER A 113 -51.01 10.12 19.97
N GLU A 114 -51.81 10.53 18.99
CA GLU A 114 -51.87 11.85 18.38
C GLU A 114 -52.84 12.77 19.17
N PRO A 115 -52.54 14.07 19.37
CA PRO A 115 -53.53 15.03 19.85
C PRO A 115 -54.09 15.92 18.71
N PRO A 116 -55.33 16.43 18.84
CA PRO A 116 -56.03 17.10 17.74
C PRO A 116 -55.74 18.61 17.63
N ALA A 117 -56.12 19.15 16.47
CA ALA A 117 -56.02 20.53 16.03
C ALA A 117 -56.79 21.55 16.90
N THR A 118 -56.36 22.81 16.91
CA THR A 118 -57.04 24.00 16.31
C THR A 118 -56.44 25.28 16.90
N GLY A 119 -56.15 26.29 16.07
CA GLY A 119 -55.75 27.62 16.56
C GLY A 119 -55.32 28.57 15.46
N ALA A 120 -56.29 29.15 14.75
CA ALA A 120 -56.06 30.24 13.81
C ALA A 120 -55.83 31.55 14.55
N HIS A 121 -54.71 32.24 14.30
CA HIS A 121 -54.65 33.70 14.42
C HIS A 121 -53.73 34.30 13.35
N ARG A 122 -54.26 35.34 12.73
CA ARG A 122 -53.80 36.13 11.58
C ARG A 122 -53.56 37.54 12.09
N ALA A 123 -52.49 38.22 11.64
CA ALA A 123 -52.40 39.66 11.31
C ALA A 123 -50.91 40.04 11.06
N PRO A 124 -50.58 41.25 10.57
CA PRO A 124 -50.65 41.64 9.16
C PRO A 124 -49.31 42.20 8.62
N PHE A 125 -49.20 42.34 7.30
CA PHE A 125 -48.16 43.15 6.64
C PHE A 125 -48.43 44.65 6.79
N PRO A 126 -47.39 45.48 6.64
CA PRO A 126 -47.48 46.56 5.66
C PRO A 126 -46.34 46.53 4.63
N VAL A 127 -46.74 46.91 3.43
CA VAL A 127 -45.95 47.13 2.23
C VAL A 127 -45.35 48.54 2.25
N ASP A 128 -44.18 48.71 1.64
CA ASP A 128 -43.94 49.86 0.78
C ASP A 128 -42.98 49.50 -0.37
N ALA A 129 -43.34 50.00 -1.54
CA ALA A 129 -42.79 49.68 -2.84
C ALA A 129 -41.86 50.80 -3.33
N VAL A 130 -40.76 50.43 -3.99
CA VAL A 130 -40.17 51.24 -5.08
C VAL A 130 -39.64 50.28 -6.15
N ASP A 131 -40.23 50.37 -7.34
CA ASP A 131 -39.74 49.84 -8.62
C ASP A 131 -38.79 50.91 -9.22
N PRO A 132 -37.73 50.58 -9.99
CA PRO A 132 -38.00 50.32 -11.40
C PRO A 132 -37.09 49.27 -12.07
N ARG A 133 -37.75 48.45 -12.89
CA ARG A 133 -37.24 47.84 -14.14
C ARG A 133 -35.97 48.51 -14.72
N SER A 134 -34.89 47.73 -14.86
CA SER A 134 -33.79 48.04 -15.78
C SER A 134 -33.31 46.80 -16.53
N SER A 135 -33.24 46.97 -17.84
CA SER A 135 -33.05 46.00 -18.91
C SER A 135 -31.58 45.70 -19.16
N TRP A 136 -30.98 44.75 -18.43
CA TRP A 136 -29.59 44.33 -18.69
C TRP A 136 -29.39 42.82 -18.79
N ARG A 137 -30.42 42.10 -19.25
CA ARG A 137 -30.22 40.81 -19.94
C ARG A 137 -30.03 41.10 -21.43
N ARG A 138 -28.78 41.08 -21.90
CA ARG A 138 -28.37 40.55 -23.23
C ARG A 138 -26.88 40.77 -23.57
N VAL A 139 -25.93 40.40 -22.70
CA VAL A 139 -24.55 40.13 -23.20
C VAL A 139 -23.75 39.06 -22.44
N LEU A 140 -24.34 38.32 -21.50
CA LEU A 140 -23.60 37.34 -20.68
C LEU A 140 -23.97 35.84 -20.80
N PRO A 141 -24.37 35.26 -21.96
CA PRO A 141 -24.41 33.80 -22.08
C PRO A 141 -23.11 33.17 -22.60
N ASN A 142 -22.22 33.89 -23.30
CA ASN A 142 -21.09 33.24 -23.99
C ASN A 142 -19.83 33.07 -23.13
N ALA A 143 -19.63 33.91 -22.11
CA ALA A 143 -18.45 33.84 -21.24
C ALA A 143 -18.50 32.64 -20.28
N LEU A 144 -19.69 32.24 -19.82
CA LEU A 144 -19.86 31.07 -18.94
C LEU A 144 -19.69 29.75 -19.70
N VAL A 145 -20.07 29.70 -20.99
CA VAL A 145 -19.89 28.52 -21.83
C VAL A 145 -18.41 28.28 -22.17
N ALA A 146 -17.66 29.34 -22.47
CA ALA A 146 -16.22 29.22 -22.74
C ALA A 146 -15.43 28.75 -21.51
N ALA A 147 -15.77 29.25 -20.32
CA ALA A 147 -15.15 28.81 -19.07
C ALA A 147 -15.48 27.34 -18.75
N ALA A 148 -16.73 26.91 -18.97
CA ALA A 148 -17.14 25.52 -18.79
C ALA A 148 -16.41 24.57 -19.76
N VAL A 149 -16.26 24.96 -21.03
CA VAL A 149 -15.52 24.17 -22.03
C VAL A 149 -14.03 24.09 -21.66
N ALA A 150 -13.41 25.19 -21.23
CA ALA A 150 -12.02 25.18 -20.78
C ALA A 150 -11.83 24.31 -19.52
N ALA A 151 -12.75 24.35 -18.57
CA ALA A 151 -12.73 23.48 -17.38
C ALA A 151 -12.91 21.99 -17.74
N ILE A 152 -13.81 21.66 -18.66
CA ILE A 152 -14.00 20.28 -19.14
C ILE A 152 -12.76 19.77 -19.89
N LEU A 153 -12.13 20.60 -20.73
CA LEU A 153 -10.89 20.24 -21.42
C LEU A 153 -9.71 20.08 -20.44
N ALA A 154 -9.59 20.98 -19.45
CA ALA A 154 -8.58 20.87 -18.40
C ALA A 154 -8.80 19.62 -17.53
N LEU A 155 -10.04 19.34 -17.11
CA LEU A 155 -10.39 18.12 -16.38
C LEU A 155 -10.19 16.87 -17.22
N GLY A 156 -10.50 16.91 -18.52
CA GLY A 156 -10.24 15.80 -19.44
C GLY A 156 -8.75 15.53 -19.59
N THR A 157 -7.94 16.58 -19.74
CA THR A 157 -6.47 16.49 -19.85
C THR A 157 -5.86 15.99 -18.53
N TRP A 158 -6.33 16.52 -17.40
CA TRP A 158 -5.93 16.09 -16.06
C TRP A 158 -6.34 14.65 -15.78
N ASN A 159 -7.56 14.24 -16.18
CA ASN A 159 -8.05 12.88 -16.04
C ASN A 159 -7.25 11.89 -16.91
N VAL A 160 -6.78 12.31 -18.09
CA VAL A 160 -5.88 11.49 -18.93
C VAL A 160 -4.51 11.33 -18.30
N VAL A 161 -3.94 12.37 -17.70
CA VAL A 161 -2.67 12.29 -16.95
C VAL A 161 -2.83 11.44 -15.69
N LEU A 162 -3.97 11.56 -15.01
CA LEU A 162 -4.28 10.76 -13.83
C LEU A 162 -4.53 9.29 -14.20
N SER A 163 -5.18 9.02 -15.34
CA SER A 163 -5.38 7.66 -15.84
C SER A 163 -4.07 7.05 -16.31
N SER A 164 -3.20 7.80 -17.00
CA SER A 164 -1.89 7.31 -17.41
C SER A 164 -1.00 6.97 -16.20
N ALA A 165 -0.95 7.84 -15.19
CA ALA A 165 -0.25 7.56 -13.94
C ALA A 165 -0.81 6.33 -13.22
N ARG A 166 -2.13 6.11 -13.30
CA ARG A 166 -2.80 4.92 -12.75
C ARG A 166 -2.53 3.65 -13.56
N GLU A 167 -2.45 3.74 -14.88
CA GLU A 167 -2.05 2.64 -15.76
C GLU A 167 -0.59 2.22 -15.49
N GLU A 168 0.33 3.17 -15.38
CA GLU A 168 1.75 2.93 -15.04
C GLU A 168 1.88 2.26 -13.67
N ALA A 169 1.19 2.77 -12.64
CA ALA A 169 1.21 2.17 -11.31
C ALA A 169 0.63 0.75 -11.28
N ARG A 170 -0.42 0.48 -12.07
CA ARG A 170 -1.00 -0.87 -12.18
C ARG A 170 -0.12 -1.82 -12.97
N ALA A 171 0.55 -1.35 -14.02
CA ALA A 171 1.49 -2.15 -14.79
C ALA A 171 2.67 -2.58 -13.91
N ALA A 172 3.24 -1.65 -13.14
CA ALA A 172 4.28 -1.95 -12.16
C ALA A 172 3.80 -2.92 -11.06
N ALA A 173 2.58 -2.75 -10.56
CA ALA A 173 2.00 -3.65 -9.56
C ALA A 173 1.74 -5.06 -10.13
N ALA A 174 1.34 -5.18 -11.40
CA ALA A 174 1.14 -6.47 -12.06
C ALA A 174 2.47 -7.21 -12.29
N GLU A 175 3.52 -6.49 -12.69
CA GLU A 175 4.87 -7.03 -12.85
C GLU A 175 5.42 -7.55 -11.50
N GLN A 176 5.20 -6.80 -10.41
CA GLN A 176 5.56 -7.26 -9.06
C GLN A 176 4.74 -8.47 -8.60
N ALA A 177 3.45 -8.52 -8.92
CA ALA A 177 2.59 -9.66 -8.58
C ALA A 177 3.03 -10.94 -9.32
N GLU A 178 3.47 -10.82 -10.57
CA GLU A 178 4.02 -11.93 -11.35
C GLU A 178 5.34 -12.47 -10.76
N LEU A 179 6.24 -11.57 -10.34
CA LEU A 179 7.46 -11.94 -9.62
C LEU A 179 7.14 -12.69 -8.31
N VAL A 180 6.17 -12.19 -7.54
CA VAL A 180 5.75 -12.82 -6.28
C VAL A 180 5.09 -14.17 -6.52
N ASP A 181 4.22 -14.31 -7.52
CA ASP A 181 3.55 -15.58 -7.84
C ASP A 181 4.54 -16.65 -8.36
N ALA A 182 5.51 -16.24 -9.18
CA ALA A 182 6.61 -17.11 -9.61
C ALA A 182 7.46 -17.59 -8.41
N LEU A 183 7.69 -16.74 -7.40
CA LEU A 183 8.38 -17.12 -6.16
C LEU A 183 7.52 -17.99 -5.24
N LEU A 184 6.20 -17.76 -5.18
CA LEU A 184 5.26 -18.49 -4.33
C LEU A 184 4.72 -19.79 -4.93
N THR A 185 5.13 -20.14 -6.16
CA THR A 185 4.73 -21.40 -6.79
C THR A 185 5.05 -22.58 -5.84
N PRO A 186 4.06 -23.41 -5.45
CA PRO A 186 4.29 -24.48 -4.50
C PRO A 186 5.21 -25.57 -5.08
N GLY A 187 6.29 -25.89 -4.37
CA GLY A 187 7.29 -26.90 -4.75
C GLY A 187 8.58 -26.75 -3.93
N GLN A 188 9.43 -27.78 -3.90
CA GLN A 188 10.78 -27.62 -3.36
C GLN A 188 11.61 -26.77 -4.32
N ALA A 189 12.16 -25.67 -3.82
CA ALA A 189 13.00 -24.77 -4.59
C ALA A 189 14.30 -24.56 -3.83
N THR A 190 15.42 -24.73 -4.53
CA THR A 190 16.75 -24.43 -4.02
C THR A 190 17.07 -22.98 -4.35
N VAL A 191 17.35 -22.17 -3.32
CA VAL A 191 17.65 -20.75 -3.47
C VAL A 191 19.09 -20.50 -3.08
N ALA A 192 19.89 -20.00 -4.02
CA ALA A 192 21.30 -19.68 -3.80
C ALA A 192 21.58 -18.21 -4.16
N PRO A 193 21.90 -17.34 -3.18
CA PRO A 193 22.35 -15.99 -3.45
C PRO A 193 23.77 -16.03 -4.04
N LEU A 194 23.97 -15.35 -5.16
CA LEU A 194 25.27 -15.20 -5.81
C LEU A 194 25.87 -13.84 -5.47
N THR A 195 27.11 -13.86 -4.99
CA THR A 195 27.80 -12.66 -4.53
C THR A 195 28.97 -12.32 -5.44
N ALA A 196 29.20 -11.02 -5.61
CA ALA A 196 30.36 -10.42 -6.24
C ALA A 196 30.83 -9.26 -5.35
N ASP A 197 32.12 -9.20 -5.02
CA ASP A 197 32.69 -8.18 -4.14
C ASP A 197 31.96 -8.00 -2.79
N GLY A 198 31.36 -9.09 -2.26
CA GLY A 198 30.61 -9.09 -1.00
C GLY A 198 29.17 -8.57 -1.10
N ALA A 199 28.69 -8.19 -2.28
CA ALA A 199 27.30 -7.82 -2.54
C ALA A 199 26.57 -8.92 -3.32
N THR A 200 25.31 -9.18 -3.00
CA THR A 200 24.48 -10.11 -3.78
C THR A 200 24.07 -9.44 -5.09
N VAL A 201 24.52 -10.00 -6.22
CA VAL A 201 24.26 -9.44 -7.56
C VAL A 201 23.27 -10.27 -8.37
N ALA A 202 23.04 -11.52 -7.96
CA ALA A 202 22.02 -12.39 -8.53
C ALA A 202 21.55 -13.42 -7.49
N THR A 203 20.39 -14.01 -7.70
CA THR A 203 19.88 -15.13 -6.89
C THR A 203 19.38 -16.20 -7.83
N VAL A 204 19.92 -17.41 -7.69
CA VAL A 204 19.46 -18.59 -8.45
C VAL A 204 18.33 -19.25 -7.68
N VAL A 205 17.22 -19.52 -8.37
CA VAL A 205 16.09 -20.30 -7.88
C VAL A 205 15.95 -21.51 -8.79
N ALA A 206 16.39 -22.67 -8.31
CA ALA A 206 16.28 -23.93 -9.02
C ALA A 206 15.07 -24.73 -8.53
N ARG A 207 14.23 -25.21 -9.46
CA ARG A 207 13.04 -26.03 -9.23
C ARG A 207 13.06 -27.21 -10.20
N GLU A 208 12.30 -28.28 -9.95
CA GLU A 208 12.28 -29.47 -10.83
C GLU A 208 12.14 -29.10 -12.32
N GLY A 209 13.24 -29.23 -13.08
CA GLY A 209 13.29 -28.97 -14.52
C GLY A 209 13.32 -27.50 -14.95
N GLN A 210 13.47 -26.54 -14.03
CA GLN A 210 13.55 -25.11 -14.35
C GLN A 210 14.53 -24.36 -13.44
N VAL A 211 15.40 -23.55 -14.05
CA VAL A 211 16.30 -22.65 -13.33
C VAL A 211 15.88 -21.21 -13.63
N GLN A 212 15.67 -20.43 -12.58
CA GLN A 212 15.42 -19.00 -12.72
C GLN A 212 16.53 -18.22 -12.04
N VAL A 213 16.89 -17.08 -12.61
CA VAL A 213 17.86 -16.15 -12.03
C VAL A 213 17.17 -14.82 -11.82
N VAL A 214 17.14 -14.36 -10.57
CA VAL A 214 16.79 -12.98 -10.25
C VAL A 214 18.07 -12.18 -10.27
N THR A 215 18.22 -11.30 -11.26
CA THR A 215 19.36 -10.41 -11.36
C THR A 215 19.10 -9.18 -10.49
N GLN A 216 20.10 -8.65 -9.77
CA GLN A 216 19.95 -7.49 -8.88
C GLN A 216 21.24 -6.66 -8.75
N GLY A 217 22.00 -6.56 -9.85
CA GLY A 217 23.29 -5.88 -9.86
C GLY A 217 24.25 -6.32 -10.97
N LEU A 218 23.84 -7.29 -11.80
CA LEU A 218 24.60 -7.64 -13.01
C LEU A 218 24.54 -6.50 -14.03
N ARG A 219 25.65 -6.32 -14.76
CA ARG A 219 25.73 -5.31 -15.81
C ARG A 219 25.01 -5.80 -17.07
N PRO A 220 24.36 -4.90 -17.83
CA PRO A 220 23.84 -5.27 -19.14
C PRO A 220 24.96 -5.82 -20.03
N ASN A 221 24.69 -6.92 -20.74
CA ASN A 221 25.65 -7.53 -21.65
C ASN A 221 25.49 -7.00 -23.08
N ASP A 222 26.58 -7.01 -23.84
CA ASP A 222 26.57 -6.66 -25.26
C ASP A 222 25.93 -7.77 -26.11
N GLN A 223 25.58 -7.46 -27.36
CA GLN A 223 24.91 -8.41 -28.28
C GLN A 223 25.78 -9.61 -28.65
N ASP A 224 27.09 -9.54 -28.44
CA ASP A 224 28.08 -10.59 -28.65
C ASP A 224 28.51 -11.25 -27.33
N GLN A 225 27.77 -11.02 -26.25
CA GLN A 225 28.00 -11.63 -24.94
C GLN A 225 26.72 -12.31 -24.44
N THR A 226 26.87 -13.25 -23.52
CA THR A 226 25.74 -13.88 -22.82
C THR A 226 26.15 -14.29 -21.41
N TYR A 227 25.22 -14.21 -20.46
CA TYR A 227 25.47 -14.78 -19.14
C TYR A 227 25.17 -16.27 -19.14
N VAL A 228 25.98 -17.04 -18.42
CA VAL A 228 25.78 -18.49 -18.26
C VAL A 228 25.66 -18.81 -16.77
N VAL A 229 24.62 -19.57 -16.41
CA VAL A 229 24.51 -20.15 -15.06
C VAL A 229 25.18 -21.52 -15.06
N TRP A 230 25.95 -21.78 -14.02
CA TRP A 230 26.64 -23.03 -13.78
C TRP A 230 26.17 -23.64 -12.48
N GLY A 231 25.94 -24.95 -12.48
CA GLY A 231 25.84 -25.76 -11.27
C GLY A 231 27.24 -26.19 -10.87
N THR A 232 27.60 -25.96 -9.61
CA THR A 232 28.90 -26.37 -9.04
C THR A 232 28.69 -27.53 -8.07
N GLY A 233 29.53 -28.56 -8.20
CA GLY A 233 29.45 -29.76 -7.38
C GLY A 233 30.66 -30.68 -7.59
N ALA A 234 30.55 -31.93 -7.15
CA ALA A 234 31.66 -32.89 -7.17
C ALA A 234 32.25 -33.20 -8.58
N GLY A 235 31.48 -32.94 -9.64
CA GLY A 235 31.88 -33.16 -11.03
C GLY A 235 32.49 -31.93 -11.74
N GLY A 236 32.65 -30.80 -11.05
CA GLY A 236 33.04 -29.51 -11.68
C GLY A 236 31.83 -28.68 -12.14
N PRO A 237 32.07 -27.51 -12.78
CA PRO A 237 31.01 -26.62 -13.23
C PRO A 237 30.27 -27.22 -14.43
N ALA A 238 28.95 -27.37 -14.33
CA ALA A 238 28.09 -27.81 -15.42
C ALA A 238 27.20 -26.66 -15.91
N PRO A 239 27.13 -26.36 -17.22
CA PRO A 239 26.31 -25.28 -17.73
C PRO A 239 24.82 -25.64 -17.62
N LEU A 240 24.06 -24.79 -16.94
CA LEU A 240 22.61 -24.97 -16.74
C LEU A 240 21.79 -24.19 -17.77
N GLY A 241 22.36 -23.11 -18.31
CA GLY A 241 21.79 -22.39 -19.45
C GLY A 241 22.27 -20.95 -19.53
N THR A 242 21.79 -20.25 -20.56
CA THR A 242 22.18 -18.88 -20.90
C THR A 242 21.05 -17.89 -20.62
N PHE A 243 21.38 -16.65 -20.31
CA PHE A 243 20.42 -15.54 -20.21
C PHE A 243 21.08 -14.20 -20.56
N ASP A 244 20.24 -13.18 -20.74
CA ASP A 244 20.68 -11.80 -20.99
C ASP A 244 20.15 -10.86 -19.92
N VAL A 245 20.94 -9.84 -19.64
CA VAL A 245 20.60 -8.71 -18.78
C VAL A 245 20.52 -7.47 -19.67
N THR A 246 19.35 -6.86 -19.76
CA THR A 246 19.12 -5.68 -20.60
C THR A 246 19.20 -4.38 -19.82
N SER A 247 18.94 -4.41 -18.52
CA SER A 247 19.02 -3.26 -17.62
C SER A 247 19.61 -3.68 -16.26
N PRO A 248 20.17 -2.74 -15.49
CA PRO A 248 20.67 -3.02 -14.14
C PRO A 248 19.55 -3.16 -13.08
N GLN A 249 18.28 -3.07 -13.50
CA GLN A 249 17.14 -3.22 -12.59
C GLN A 249 16.87 -4.70 -12.31
N PRO A 250 16.23 -5.03 -11.18
CA PRO A 250 15.91 -6.42 -10.88
C PRO A 250 15.00 -7.05 -11.94
N ALA A 251 15.42 -8.17 -12.49
CA ALA A 251 14.67 -8.90 -13.50
C ALA A 251 14.75 -10.41 -13.26
N LEU A 252 13.64 -11.10 -13.51
CA LEU A 252 13.56 -12.57 -13.48
C LEU A 252 13.88 -13.11 -14.87
N CYS A 253 14.99 -13.82 -14.98
CA CYS A 253 15.41 -14.50 -16.19
C CYS A 253 15.15 -15.99 -16.04
N THR A 254 14.29 -16.56 -16.89
CA THR A 254 14.16 -18.01 -16.99
C THR A 254 15.34 -18.55 -17.80
N VAL A 255 16.21 -19.28 -17.12
CA VAL A 255 17.32 -20.00 -17.71
C VAL A 255 16.77 -21.36 -18.10
N GLY A 256 17.04 -21.81 -19.33
CA GLY A 256 16.33 -22.94 -19.96
C GLY A 256 16.17 -24.18 -19.07
N SER A 257 15.24 -25.07 -19.43
CA SER A 257 14.99 -26.31 -18.69
C SER A 257 16.24 -27.20 -18.62
N GLY A 258 16.99 -27.08 -17.53
CA GLY A 258 18.19 -27.87 -17.27
C GLY A 258 17.84 -29.36 -17.12
N PRO A 259 18.83 -30.26 -17.32
CA PRO A 259 18.63 -31.69 -17.10
C PRO A 259 18.14 -31.95 -15.67
N SER A 260 17.32 -32.98 -15.53
CA SER A 260 16.85 -33.51 -14.24
C SER A 260 18.02 -33.68 -13.27
N GLY A 261 17.88 -33.20 -12.02
CA GLY A 261 18.93 -33.30 -10.99
C GLY A 261 19.54 -31.96 -10.54
N LEU A 262 18.75 -30.89 -10.51
CA LEU A 262 19.20 -29.58 -9.99
C LEU A 262 19.53 -29.60 -8.49
N ASP A 263 19.05 -30.60 -7.75
CA ASP A 263 19.33 -30.81 -6.33
C ASP A 263 20.72 -31.44 -6.06
N ALA A 264 21.44 -31.84 -7.10
CA ALA A 264 22.77 -32.45 -6.97
C ALA A 264 23.91 -31.43 -6.83
N TYR A 265 23.62 -30.13 -7.03
CA TYR A 265 24.62 -29.07 -6.97
C TYR A 265 24.73 -28.50 -5.56
N THR A 266 25.97 -28.30 -5.10
CA THR A 266 26.30 -27.71 -3.79
C THR A 266 26.37 -26.19 -3.84
N GLY A 267 26.40 -25.62 -5.04
CA GLY A 267 26.41 -24.17 -5.27
C GLY A 267 26.15 -23.84 -6.73
N TYR A 268 26.03 -22.55 -7.02
CA TYR A 268 25.86 -22.04 -8.37
C TYR A 268 26.84 -20.91 -8.65
N ALA A 269 27.15 -20.70 -9.92
CA ALA A 269 27.97 -19.59 -10.39
C ALA A 269 27.36 -18.98 -11.65
N VAL A 270 27.69 -17.71 -11.90
CA VAL A 270 27.36 -17.02 -13.15
C VAL A 270 28.64 -16.50 -13.75
N SER A 271 28.80 -16.72 -15.06
CA SER A 271 29.89 -16.14 -15.85
C SER A 271 29.35 -15.29 -16.99
N LEU A 272 30.16 -14.35 -17.47
CA LEU A 272 29.91 -13.57 -18.68
C LEU A 272 30.77 -14.16 -19.81
N GLU A 273 30.11 -14.74 -20.81
CA GLU A 273 30.79 -15.48 -21.89
C GLU A 273 30.72 -14.73 -23.22
N PRO A 274 31.79 -14.79 -24.03
CA PRO A 274 31.74 -14.29 -25.40
C PRO A 274 30.88 -15.22 -26.27
N GLY A 275 30.08 -14.61 -27.13
CA GLY A 275 29.13 -15.29 -28.00
C GLY A 275 27.75 -15.46 -27.36
N ARG A 276 26.98 -16.42 -27.90
CA ARG A 276 25.57 -16.65 -27.57
C ARG A 276 25.30 -18.08 -27.10
N SER A 277 26.35 -18.80 -26.73
CA SER A 277 26.27 -20.21 -26.34
C SER A 277 27.17 -20.47 -25.15
N ALA A 278 26.72 -21.37 -24.26
CA ALA A 278 27.52 -21.76 -23.12
C ALA A 278 28.76 -22.55 -23.59
N PRO A 279 29.99 -22.11 -23.22
CA PRO A 279 31.21 -22.88 -23.46
C PRO A 279 31.24 -24.15 -22.59
N PRO A 280 32.19 -25.06 -22.82
CA PRO A 280 32.36 -26.24 -21.97
C PRO A 280 32.87 -25.91 -20.56
N GLU A 281 33.57 -24.79 -20.38
CA GLU A 281 34.10 -24.31 -19.10
C GLU A 281 33.89 -22.79 -18.98
N PRO A 282 33.64 -22.26 -17.77
CA PRO A 282 33.44 -20.82 -17.55
C PRO A 282 34.73 -20.04 -17.81
N SER A 283 34.65 -18.94 -18.56
CA SER A 283 35.80 -18.08 -18.84
C SER A 283 35.98 -16.96 -17.80
N ASP A 284 34.90 -16.24 -17.46
CA ASP A 284 34.93 -15.13 -16.50
C ASP A 284 33.77 -15.22 -15.50
N ILE A 285 34.03 -15.80 -14.32
CA ILE A 285 33.03 -15.93 -13.26
C ILE A 285 32.82 -14.57 -12.60
N VAL A 286 31.63 -14.01 -12.81
CA VAL A 286 31.24 -12.70 -12.26
C VAL A 286 30.60 -12.79 -10.89
N ALA A 287 30.02 -13.95 -10.53
CA ALA A 287 29.39 -14.17 -9.23
C ALA A 287 29.30 -15.66 -8.89
N SER A 288 29.38 -15.99 -7.61
CA SER A 288 29.21 -17.37 -7.11
C SER A 288 28.54 -17.40 -5.75
N GLY A 289 27.92 -18.53 -5.42
CA GLY A 289 27.26 -18.75 -4.14
C GLY A 289 27.00 -20.23 -3.87
N GLU A 290 26.96 -20.59 -2.59
CA GLU A 290 26.65 -21.95 -2.14
C GLU A 290 25.16 -22.07 -1.82
N VAL A 291 24.63 -23.29 -1.93
CA VAL A 291 23.28 -23.60 -1.48
C VAL A 291 23.28 -23.65 0.06
N PRO A 292 22.43 -22.87 0.76
CA PRO A 292 22.31 -22.95 2.21
C PRO A 292 21.91 -24.37 2.62
N SER A 293 22.69 -24.98 3.52
CA SER A 293 22.43 -26.32 4.09
C SER A 293 21.27 -26.34 5.09
#